data_AF-W2XYA7-F1
#
_entry.id   AF-W2XYA7-F1
#
_cell.length_a   1.000
_cell.length_b   1.000
_cell.length_c   1.000
_cell.angle_alpha   90.00
_cell.angle_beta   90.00
_cell.angle_gamma   90.00
#
_symmetry.space_group_name_H-M   'P 1'
#
loop_
_entity.id
_entity.type
_entity.pdbx_description
1 polymer ?
#
loop_
_entity_poly.entity_id
_entity_poly.type
_entity_poly.pdbx_seq_one_letter_code
_entity_poly.pdbx_strand_id
1 'polypeptide(L)'
;MTVSWATFEDVSDSSVWVGSSEDSLELVDTPVSSDSYYSDDEYNLFHHHATITGLKPRTKYFYKVGSRGDEKYTSDVSSFITARPATDDSSFNVLIYGDLGDGENSVDTIAAVNKLTSDDIDLVYHLGDISYADNDFLEVKQAAGFFYEE
;
A
#
# COMPACT_ATOMS: atom_id res chain seq x y z
N MET A 1 5.88 2.91 -11.33
CA MET A 1 4.99 2.36 -10.30
C MET A 1 5.68 2.58 -8.97
N THR A 2 4.99 3.12 -7.97
CA THR A 2 5.57 3.25 -6.63
C THR A 2 4.92 2.23 -5.72
N VAL A 3 5.74 1.39 -5.08
CA VAL A 3 5.29 0.45 -4.06
C VAL A 3 5.64 1.05 -2.71
N SER A 4 4.66 1.07 -1.81
CA SER A 4 4.80 1.60 -0.46
C SER A 4 4.43 0.52 0.55
N TRP A 5 5.16 0.43 1.65
CA TRP A 5 4.89 -0.50 2.75
C TRP A 5 5.32 0.09 4.09
N ALA A 6 4.92 -0.53 5.19
CA ALA A 6 5.29 -0.10 6.52
C ALA A 6 5.88 -1.25 7.36
N THR A 7 6.78 -0.91 8.27
CA THR A 7 7.39 -1.84 9.24
C THR A 7 7.37 -1.22 10.64
N PHE A 8 7.27 -2.07 11.67
CA PHE A 8 7.33 -1.61 13.07
C PHE A 8 8.75 -1.33 13.58
N GLU A 9 9.75 -1.72 12.80
CA GLU A 9 11.17 -1.51 13.10
C GLU A 9 11.83 -0.86 11.88
N ASP A 10 12.93 -0.15 12.12
CA ASP A 10 13.72 0.43 11.04
C ASP A 10 14.46 -0.69 10.28
N VAL A 11 14.09 -0.88 9.01
CA VAL A 11 14.72 -1.83 8.10
C VAL A 11 15.58 -1.05 7.11
N SER A 12 16.81 -0.73 7.54
CA SER A 12 17.73 0.14 6.78
C SER A 12 18.14 -0.39 5.40
N ASP A 13 18.00 -1.70 5.16
CA ASP A 13 18.29 -2.34 3.88
C ASP A 13 17.02 -2.72 3.09
N SER A 14 15.89 -2.08 3.44
CA SER A 14 14.60 -2.15 2.74
C SER A 14 14.78 -2.06 1.23
N SER A 15 14.14 -2.97 0.51
CA SER A 15 14.30 -3.18 -0.92
C SER A 15 13.03 -3.72 -1.56
N VAL A 16 12.98 -3.66 -2.89
CA VAL A 16 11.88 -4.21 -3.69
C VAL A 16 12.45 -5.15 -4.75
N TRP A 17 11.78 -6.28 -4.92
CA TRP A 17 12.03 -7.22 -6.02
C TRP A 17 10.82 -7.27 -6.93
N VAL A 18 11.05 -7.34 -8.24
CA VAL A 18 9.99 -7.37 -9.26
C VAL A 18 10.31 -8.43 -10.29
N GLY A 19 9.28 -9.11 -10.80
CA GLY A 19 9.42 -10.14 -11.81
C GLY A 19 8.18 -10.34 -12.66
N SER A 20 8.32 -11.11 -13.75
CA SER A 20 7.20 -11.52 -14.62
C SER A 20 6.42 -12.73 -14.10
N SER A 21 6.93 -13.43 -13.08
CA SER A 21 6.27 -14.54 -12.39
C SER A 21 6.66 -14.57 -10.92
N GLU A 22 5.86 -15.23 -10.08
CA GLU A 22 6.10 -15.37 -8.63
C GLU A 22 7.46 -15.99 -8.30
N ASP A 23 7.92 -16.93 -9.13
CA ASP A 23 9.18 -17.65 -8.91
C ASP A 23 10.43 -16.94 -9.47
N SER A 24 10.29 -15.78 -10.12
CA SER A 24 11.40 -15.10 -10.81
C SER A 24 11.48 -13.60 -10.47
N LEU A 25 11.60 -13.29 -9.19
CA LEU A 25 11.73 -11.91 -8.72
C LEU A 25 13.20 -11.48 -8.71
N GLU A 26 13.50 -10.36 -9.35
CA GLU A 26 14.83 -9.76 -9.38
C GLU A 26 14.86 -8.49 -8.53
N LEU A 27 15.98 -8.26 -7.84
CA LEU A 27 16.18 -7.04 -7.07
C LEU A 27 16.16 -5.83 -8.00
N VAL A 28 15.32 -4.84 -7.70
CA VAL A 28 15.28 -3.59 -8.46
C VAL A 28 16.36 -2.66 -7.91
N ASP A 29 17.24 -2.19 -8.79
CA ASP A 29 18.22 -1.14 -8.46
C ASP A 29 17.52 0.23 -8.40
N THR A 30 16.82 0.48 -7.30
CA THR A 30 16.17 1.75 -6.99
C THR A 30 16.43 2.11 -5.53
N PRO A 31 16.64 3.41 -5.21
CA PRO A 31 16.60 3.82 -3.82
C PRO A 31 15.23 3.54 -3.21
N VAL A 32 15.23 3.21 -1.93
CA VAL A 32 14.05 3.16 -1.07
C VAL A 32 14.15 4.30 -0.08
N SER A 33 13.20 5.21 -0.07
CA SER A 33 13.08 6.22 0.99
C SER A 33 12.35 5.60 2.17
N SER A 34 12.83 5.84 3.38
CA SER A 34 12.21 5.39 4.63
C SER A 34 12.05 6.58 5.55
N ASP A 35 10.83 6.82 6.01
CA ASP A 35 10.49 7.92 6.92
C ASP A 35 9.58 7.40 8.04
N SER A 36 9.76 7.90 9.26
CA SER A 36 8.84 7.67 10.37
C SER A 36 8.09 8.96 10.68
N TYR A 37 6.76 8.90 10.66
CA TYR A 37 5.90 10.05 10.93
C TYR A 37 5.40 10.08 12.38
N TYR A 38 5.38 8.93 13.05
CA TYR A 38 4.98 8.80 14.44
C TYR A 38 5.76 7.67 15.11
N SER A 39 6.30 7.97 16.29
CA SER A 39 7.01 7.03 17.15
C SER A 39 6.86 7.44 18.62
N ASP A 40 6.58 6.48 19.49
CA ASP A 40 6.64 6.61 20.94
C ASP A 40 7.33 5.39 21.58
N ASP A 41 7.26 5.27 22.91
CA ASP A 41 7.91 4.20 23.66
C ASP A 41 7.34 2.80 23.36
N GLU A 42 6.10 2.71 22.87
CA GLU A 42 5.38 1.45 22.63
C GLU A 42 5.09 1.19 21.14
N TYR A 43 5.08 2.22 20.31
CA TYR A 43 4.71 2.16 18.90
C TYR A 43 5.73 2.90 18.02
N ASN A 44 6.24 2.22 17.01
CA ASN A 44 7.11 2.81 15.99
C ASN A 44 6.61 2.37 14.63
N LEU A 45 6.50 3.28 13.66
CA LEU A 45 6.13 2.94 12.30
C LEU A 45 7.05 3.65 11.31
N PHE A 46 7.63 2.86 10.40
CA PHE A 46 8.49 3.32 9.31
C PHE A 46 7.79 3.04 7.99
N HIS A 47 7.67 4.07 7.16
CA HIS A 47 7.05 4.01 5.83
C HIS A 47 8.13 4.03 4.77
N HIS A 48 8.11 3.01 3.92
CA HIS A 48 9.08 2.80 2.87
C HIS A 48 8.43 3.04 1.51
N HIS A 49 9.16 3.68 0.60
CA HIS A 49 8.68 3.95 -0.76
C HIS A 49 9.76 3.66 -1.79
N ALA A 50 9.41 2.88 -2.81
CA ALA A 50 10.29 2.54 -3.92
C ALA A 50 9.61 2.82 -5.26
N THR A 51 10.26 3.61 -6.13
CA THR A 51 9.72 3.94 -7.46
C THR A 51 10.38 3.10 -8.54
N ILE A 52 9.63 2.13 -9.05
CA ILE A 52 10.05 1.22 -10.11
C ILE A 52 9.76 1.87 -11.47
N THR A 53 10.79 1.95 -12.32
CA THR A 53 10.74 2.52 -13.67
C THR A 53 10.97 1.44 -14.74
N GLY A 54 10.83 1.79 -16.02
CA GLY A 54 11.10 0.86 -17.13
C GLY A 54 10.09 -0.27 -17.33
N LEU A 55 8.97 -0.27 -16.58
CA LEU A 55 7.92 -1.28 -16.72
C LEU A 55 7.14 -1.10 -18.02
N LYS A 56 6.75 -2.22 -18.63
CA LYS A 56 5.89 -2.21 -19.81
C LYS A 56 4.47 -1.80 -19.42
N PRO A 57 3.75 -1.01 -20.24
CA PRO A 57 2.33 -0.71 -20.00
C PRO A 57 1.47 -1.97 -19.99
N ARG A 58 0.33 -1.93 -19.28
CA ARG A 58 -0.68 -2.99 -19.22
C ARG A 58 -0.10 -4.40 -19.05
N THR A 59 0.86 -4.55 -18.16
CA THR A 59 1.60 -5.79 -17.93
C THR A 59 1.50 -6.16 -16.47
N LYS A 60 1.18 -7.43 -16.20
CA LYS A 60 1.19 -7.98 -14.84
C LYS A 60 2.62 -8.21 -14.39
N TYR A 61 2.94 -7.71 -13.20
CA TYR A 61 4.20 -7.93 -12.51
C TYR A 61 3.92 -8.49 -11.12
N PHE A 62 4.85 -9.30 -10.63
CA PHE A 62 4.89 -9.81 -9.27
C PHE A 62 5.97 -9.07 -8.51
N TYR A 63 5.77 -8.88 -7.21
CA TYR A 63 6.73 -8.18 -6.39
C TYR A 63 6.72 -8.69 -4.95
N LYS A 64 7.84 -8.44 -4.26
CA LYS A 64 7.93 -8.49 -2.80
C LYS A 64 8.77 -7.31 -2.31
N VAL A 65 8.59 -6.96 -1.05
CA VAL A 65 9.32 -5.86 -0.39
C VAL A 65 9.92 -6.35 0.91
N GLY A 66 10.93 -5.63 1.42
CA GLY A 66 11.51 -5.94 2.73
C GLY A 66 13.03 -5.89 2.77
N SER A 67 13.60 -6.46 3.84
CA SER A 67 15.05 -6.53 4.06
C SER A 67 15.75 -7.42 3.03
N ARG A 68 16.95 -7.02 2.59
CA ARG A 68 17.82 -7.87 1.75
C ARG A 68 18.55 -8.93 2.56
N GLY A 69 18.84 -8.63 3.83
CA GLY A 69 19.64 -9.47 4.71
C GLY A 69 18.83 -10.36 5.64
N ASP A 70 17.56 -10.06 5.89
CA ASP A 70 16.74 -10.79 6.85
C ASP A 70 15.35 -11.15 6.27
N GLU A 71 15.17 -12.44 5.97
CA GLU A 71 13.91 -12.98 5.43
C GLU A 71 12.72 -12.77 6.37
N LYS A 72 12.95 -12.61 7.68
CA LYS A 72 11.88 -12.30 8.66
C LYS A 72 11.17 -10.98 8.32
N TYR A 73 11.88 -10.02 7.72
CA TYR A 73 11.34 -8.72 7.33
C TYR A 73 11.04 -8.65 5.84
N THR A 74 10.67 -9.77 5.21
CA THR A 74 10.27 -9.84 3.80
C THR A 74 8.77 -10.15 3.68
N SER A 75 8.06 -9.44 2.80
CA SER A 75 6.66 -9.67 2.54
C SER A 75 6.42 -10.98 1.76
N ASP A 76 5.19 -11.47 1.80
CA ASP A 76 4.70 -12.40 0.78
C ASP A 76 4.76 -11.77 -0.62
N VAL A 77 4.69 -12.62 -1.65
CA VAL A 77 4.63 -12.17 -3.04
C VAL A 77 3.23 -11.63 -3.34
N SER A 78 3.17 -10.43 -3.91
CA SER A 78 1.95 -9.80 -4.40
C SER A 78 2.10 -9.44 -5.88
N SER A 79 1.03 -8.94 -6.50
CA SER A 79 1.07 -8.57 -7.92
C SER A 79 0.31 -7.29 -8.21
N PHE A 80 0.70 -6.61 -9.28
CA PHE A 80 -0.01 -5.46 -9.83
C PHE A 80 -0.01 -5.50 -11.35
N ILE A 81 -0.91 -4.75 -11.98
CA ILE A 81 -0.90 -4.49 -13.42
C ILE A 81 -0.52 -3.02 -13.62
N THR A 82 0.45 -2.77 -14.50
CA THR A 82 0.81 -1.40 -14.86
C THR A 82 -0.31 -0.70 -15.62
N ALA A 83 -0.35 0.63 -15.49
CA ALA A 83 -1.29 1.45 -16.24
C ALA A 83 -1.21 1.20 -17.76
N ARG A 84 -2.33 1.45 -18.43
CA ARG A 84 -2.44 1.46 -19.89
C ARG A 84 -1.57 2.58 -20.46
N PRO A 85 -1.05 2.44 -21.69
CA PRO A 85 -0.34 3.54 -22.32
C PRO A 85 -1.30 4.71 -22.56
N ALA A 86 -0.81 5.95 -22.51
CA ALA A 86 -1.65 7.14 -22.69
C ALA A 86 -2.35 7.23 -24.07
N THR A 87 -1.94 6.39 -25.03
CA THR A 87 -2.53 6.26 -26.36
C THR A 87 -3.61 5.19 -26.45
N ASP A 88 -3.87 4.43 -25.38
CA ASP A 88 -4.94 3.41 -25.32
C ASP A 88 -6.29 4.11 -25.15
N ASP A 89 -7.17 3.96 -26.14
CA ASP A 89 -8.52 4.53 -26.16
C ASP A 89 -9.61 3.50 -25.79
N SER A 90 -9.22 2.29 -25.35
CA SER A 90 -10.15 1.28 -24.88
C SER A 90 -10.77 1.64 -23.53
N SER A 91 -12.00 1.16 -23.30
CA SER A 91 -12.68 1.31 -22.02
C SER A 91 -11.89 0.65 -20.87
N PHE A 92 -11.95 1.28 -19.70
CA PHE A 92 -11.35 0.81 -18.47
C PHE A 92 -12.29 1.12 -17.30
N ASN A 93 -12.12 0.42 -16.19
CA ASN A 93 -12.97 0.53 -15.02
C ASN A 93 -12.23 1.22 -13.88
N VAL A 94 -12.88 2.19 -13.24
CA VAL A 94 -12.34 2.88 -12.06
C VAL A 94 -13.33 2.71 -10.92
N LEU A 95 -12.82 2.29 -9.77
CA LEU A 95 -13.56 2.33 -8.51
C LEU A 95 -13.31 3.68 -7.84
N ILE A 96 -14.39 4.40 -7.52
CA ILE A 96 -14.33 5.71 -6.87
C ILE A 96 -15.20 5.68 -5.62
N TYR A 97 -14.64 6.05 -4.48
CA TYR A 97 -15.36 6.22 -3.22
C TYR A 97 -14.64 7.26 -2.34
N GLY A 98 -15.30 7.72 -1.29
CA GLY A 98 -14.75 8.60 -0.25
C GLY A 98 -15.34 8.19 1.09
N ASP A 99 -14.87 8.83 2.18
CA ASP A 99 -15.53 8.71 3.48
C ASP A 99 -15.60 7.25 3.96
N LEU A 100 -14.54 6.48 3.72
CA LEU A 100 -14.59 5.03 3.94
C LEU A 100 -14.58 4.71 5.42
N GLY A 101 -13.63 5.27 6.19
CA GLY A 101 -13.34 4.83 7.56
C GLY A 101 -12.86 3.38 7.63
N ASP A 102 -12.60 2.90 8.84
CA ASP A 102 -12.28 1.48 9.09
C ASP A 102 -13.17 0.81 10.16
N GLY A 103 -14.16 1.53 10.69
CA GLY A 103 -15.08 1.06 11.72
C GLY A 103 -16.26 0.19 11.25
N GLU A 104 -17.21 -0.08 12.15
CA GLU A 104 -18.32 -1.04 11.94
C GLU A 104 -19.17 -0.74 10.68
N ASN A 105 -19.37 0.54 10.36
CA ASN A 105 -20.17 0.97 9.20
C ASN A 105 -19.45 0.76 7.86
N SER A 106 -18.13 0.55 7.88
CA SER A 106 -17.29 0.41 6.69
C SER A 106 -17.21 -1.05 6.22
N VAL A 107 -17.57 -2.01 7.08
CA VAL A 107 -17.37 -3.46 6.88
C VAL A 107 -17.96 -3.95 5.56
N ASP A 108 -19.21 -3.62 5.25
CA ASP A 108 -19.87 -4.08 4.03
C ASP A 108 -19.22 -3.50 2.76
N THR A 109 -18.81 -2.23 2.80
CA THR A 109 -18.11 -1.57 1.70
C THR A 109 -16.73 -2.18 1.51
N ILE A 110 -15.94 -2.34 2.57
CA ILE A 110 -14.63 -2.99 2.55
C ILE A 110 -14.75 -4.42 1.98
N ALA A 111 -15.75 -5.18 2.42
CA ALA A 111 -16.01 -6.53 1.92
C ALA A 111 -16.43 -6.55 0.44
N ALA A 112 -17.13 -5.51 -0.06
CA ALA A 112 -17.44 -5.38 -1.47
C ALA A 112 -16.20 -5.03 -2.31
N VAL A 113 -15.37 -4.10 -1.83
CA VAL A 113 -14.13 -3.70 -2.51
C VAL A 113 -13.13 -4.86 -2.57
N ASN A 114 -12.96 -5.62 -1.48
CA ASN A 114 -12.05 -6.76 -1.41
C ASN A 114 -12.42 -7.95 -2.31
N LYS A 115 -13.64 -7.96 -2.88
CA LYS A 115 -14.04 -8.96 -3.89
C LYS A 115 -13.57 -8.60 -5.30
N LEU A 116 -13.21 -7.34 -5.53
CA LEU A 116 -12.76 -6.87 -6.83
C LEU A 116 -11.29 -7.25 -7.04
N THR A 117 -10.98 -7.58 -8.28
CA THR A 117 -9.62 -7.96 -8.71
C THR A 117 -9.16 -7.05 -9.84
N SER A 118 -7.94 -7.25 -10.34
CA SER A 118 -7.45 -6.54 -11.52
C SER A 118 -8.19 -6.92 -12.82
N ASP A 119 -9.08 -7.91 -12.78
CA ASP A 119 -9.97 -8.22 -13.90
C ASP A 119 -11.24 -7.35 -13.88
N ASP A 120 -11.61 -6.81 -12.71
CA ASP A 120 -12.81 -5.99 -12.52
C ASP A 120 -12.51 -4.49 -12.64
N ILE A 121 -11.38 -4.05 -12.07
CA ILE A 121 -11.00 -2.64 -11.94
C ILE A 121 -9.53 -2.40 -12.31
N ASP A 122 -9.26 -1.27 -12.96
CA ASP A 122 -7.91 -0.85 -13.37
C ASP A 122 -7.28 0.17 -12.39
N LEU A 123 -8.13 0.90 -11.64
CA LEU A 123 -7.72 1.97 -10.74
C LEU A 123 -8.72 2.13 -9.60
N VAL A 124 -8.20 2.41 -8.40
CA VAL A 124 -8.99 2.89 -7.26
C VAL A 124 -8.65 4.36 -7.03
N TYR A 125 -9.68 5.20 -6.88
CA TYR A 125 -9.51 6.59 -6.47
C TYR A 125 -10.35 6.88 -5.23
N HIS A 126 -9.67 7.03 -4.09
CA HIS A 126 -10.27 7.45 -2.82
C HIS A 126 -10.31 8.98 -2.74
N LEU A 127 -11.49 9.56 -2.52
CA LEU A 127 -11.76 11.01 -2.60
C LEU A 127 -11.45 11.82 -1.33
N GLY A 128 -10.70 11.27 -0.39
CA GLY A 128 -10.49 11.86 0.95
C GLY A 128 -11.33 11.16 2.02
N ASP A 129 -11.13 11.59 3.27
CA ASP A 129 -11.71 11.01 4.48
C ASP A 129 -11.45 9.49 4.56
N ILE A 130 -10.17 9.16 4.72
CA ILE A 130 -9.66 7.79 4.57
C ILE A 130 -10.06 6.92 5.76
N SER A 131 -9.52 7.21 6.94
CA SER A 131 -9.70 6.40 8.14
C SER A 131 -10.38 7.11 9.30
N TYR A 132 -10.63 8.43 9.20
CA TYR A 132 -11.17 9.24 10.30
C TYR A 132 -10.38 9.16 11.63
N ALA A 133 -9.07 8.88 11.56
CA ALA A 133 -8.22 8.74 12.75
C ALA A 133 -8.06 10.02 13.61
N ASP A 134 -8.75 11.12 13.28
CA ASP A 134 -8.78 12.37 14.03
C ASP A 134 -9.97 12.49 15.02
N ASN A 135 -10.91 11.55 15.03
CA ASN A 135 -12.03 11.56 15.97
C ASN A 135 -11.62 11.30 17.44
N ASP A 136 -10.42 10.78 17.70
CA ASP A 136 -9.87 10.55 19.05
C ASP A 136 -9.85 11.79 19.95
N PHE A 137 -9.81 12.98 19.36
CA PHE A 137 -9.83 14.24 20.12
C PHE A 137 -11.21 14.56 20.72
N LEU A 138 -12.25 13.77 20.40
CA LEU A 138 -13.61 13.93 20.92
C LEU A 138 -13.80 13.29 22.30
N GLU A 139 -12.97 12.31 22.68
CA GLU A 139 -12.94 11.78 24.04
C GLU A 139 -11.77 12.34 24.85
N VAL A 140 -12.09 13.00 25.97
CA VAL A 140 -11.07 13.60 26.86
C VAL A 140 -10.02 12.59 27.34
N LYS A 141 -10.35 11.30 27.38
CA LYS A 141 -9.42 10.23 27.77
C LYS A 141 -8.47 9.80 26.65
N GLN A 142 -8.82 10.06 25.40
CA GLN A 142 -8.04 9.69 24.21
C GLN A 142 -7.23 10.88 23.65
N ALA A 143 -7.50 12.10 24.11
CA ALA A 143 -6.89 13.34 23.62
C ALA A 143 -5.35 13.45 23.68
N ALA A 144 -4.65 12.53 24.36
CA ALA A 144 -3.20 12.55 24.56
C ALA A 144 -2.46 11.31 24.02
N GLY A 145 -3.13 10.42 23.29
CA GLY A 145 -2.54 9.22 22.70
C GLY A 145 -2.95 9.02 21.25
N PHE A 146 -2.44 7.96 20.62
CA PHE A 146 -2.87 7.49 19.31
C PHE A 146 -3.78 6.28 19.51
N PHE A 147 -5.04 6.38 19.08
CA PHE A 147 -6.00 5.29 19.15
C PHE A 147 -6.51 4.96 17.74
N TYR A 148 -7.05 3.76 17.57
CA TYR A 148 -7.76 3.36 16.36
C TYR A 148 -9.26 3.52 16.62
N GLU A 149 -10.05 3.88 15.61
CA GLU A 149 -11.50 3.94 15.73
C GLU A 149 -12.08 2.54 16.03
N GLU A 150 -13.06 2.47 16.94
CA GLU A 150 -14.05 1.37 17.05
C GLU A 150 -15.46 1.96 17.08
#